data_AF-X1DXF8-F1
#
_entry.id   AF-X1DXF8-F1
#
_cell.length_a   1.000
_cell.length_b   1.000
_cell.length_c   1.000
_cell.angle_alpha   90.00
_cell.angle_beta   90.00
_cell.angle_gamma   90.00
#
_symmetry.space_group_name_H-M   'P 1'
#
loop_
_entity.id
_entity.type
_entity.pdbx_description
1 polymer ?
#
loop_
_entity_poly.entity_id
_entity_poly.type
_entity_poly.pdbx_seq_one_letter_code
_entity_poly.pdbx_strand_id
1 'polypeptide(L)'
;MFRRFEFDINEWTRIGENNVLAVEIISPGKLPDKPYRTKQIEATTGWDDHNPQPPDMNMGIWEDVYITTSGPVTLRHPYVVTDLSLPSLDVAHLTVSAQLTNKNDEEVTGVFSGQIENIEFEKEVRLEPGETRVVEFTPDEFSQLSVENPRVWWPNPVGPQELYDLDLAFRVNERVSDREEVRFGIREVSTYINEEGWRGYMINGKKILI
;
A
#
# COMPACT_ATOMS: atom_id res chain seq x y z
N MET A 1 -7.01 -11.86 11.16
CA MET A 1 -6.01 -10.92 11.72
C MET A 1 -5.37 -10.02 10.66
N PHE A 2 -4.85 -10.57 9.56
CA PHE A 2 -4.03 -9.83 8.56
C PHE A 2 -4.81 -9.17 7.42
N ARG A 3 -6.10 -8.92 7.59
CA ARG A 3 -6.92 -8.25 6.56
C ARG A 3 -7.13 -6.80 6.99
N ARG A 4 -7.06 -5.90 6.01
CA ARG A 4 -7.56 -4.53 6.16
C ARG A 4 -9.03 -4.53 5.81
N PHE A 5 -9.82 -3.79 6.58
CA PHE A 5 -11.23 -3.59 6.32
C PHE A 5 -11.48 -2.10 6.19
N GLU A 6 -12.34 -1.74 5.24
CA GLU A 6 -12.83 -0.39 5.05
C GLU A 6 -14.35 -0.49 4.93
N PHE A 7 -15.06 0.31 5.71
CA PHE A 7 -16.52 0.34 5.74
C PHE A 7 -16.94 1.78 5.46
N ASP A 8 -17.82 1.96 4.48
CA ASP A 8 -18.56 3.21 4.38
C ASP A 8 -19.45 3.31 5.62
N ILE A 9 -19.40 4.45 6.32
CA ILE A 9 -20.20 4.70 7.52
C ILE A 9 -21.11 5.94 7.38
N ASN A 10 -21.27 6.47 6.16
CA ASN A 10 -22.00 7.71 5.89
C ASN A 10 -23.44 7.67 6.40
N GLU A 11 -24.15 6.55 6.20
CA GLU A 11 -25.54 6.40 6.64
C GLU A 11 -25.72 6.31 8.17
N TRP A 12 -24.66 5.97 8.90
CA TRP A 12 -24.71 5.76 10.35
C TRP A 12 -24.09 6.90 11.16
N THR A 13 -23.36 7.80 10.50
CA THR A 13 -22.65 8.89 11.16
C THR A 13 -23.49 10.16 11.26
N ARG A 14 -23.37 10.86 12.39
CA ARG A 14 -24.03 12.14 12.65
C ARG A 14 -22.99 13.22 12.89
N ILE A 15 -22.83 14.11 11.92
CA ILE A 15 -21.83 15.19 11.98
C ILE A 15 -22.19 16.17 13.10
N GLY A 16 -21.23 16.43 13.99
CA GLY A 16 -21.40 17.35 15.12
C GLY A 16 -22.13 16.75 16.33
N GLU A 17 -22.56 15.49 16.26
CA GLU A 17 -23.19 14.76 17.37
C GLU A 17 -22.25 13.69 17.95
N ASN A 18 -22.68 13.08 19.06
CA ASN A 18 -22.01 11.92 19.64
C ASN A 18 -22.29 10.68 18.81
N ASN A 19 -21.22 10.03 18.33
CA ASN A 19 -21.25 8.76 17.63
C ASN A 19 -20.61 7.67 18.50
N VAL A 20 -21.08 6.43 18.38
CA VAL A 20 -20.55 5.28 19.14
C VAL A 20 -20.21 4.16 18.17
N LEU A 21 -18.97 3.68 18.19
CA LEU A 21 -18.53 2.47 17.52
C LEU A 21 -18.45 1.33 18.52
N ALA A 22 -19.14 0.22 18.24
CA ALA A 22 -19.02 -1.02 19.01
C ALA A 22 -18.52 -2.13 18.08
N VAL A 23 -17.55 -2.92 18.55
CA VAL A 23 -16.95 -4.02 17.79
C VAL A 23 -17.13 -5.31 18.56
N GLU A 24 -17.86 -6.27 17.98
CA GLU A 24 -17.94 -7.64 18.49
C GLU A 24 -16.74 -8.45 17.97
N ILE A 25 -15.97 -9.04 18.89
CA ILE A 25 -14.81 -9.86 18.56
C ILE A 25 -15.14 -11.31 18.87
N ILE A 26 -15.18 -12.13 17.83
CA ILE A 26 -15.42 -13.57 17.94
C ILE A 26 -14.08 -14.25 18.21
N SER A 27 -14.00 -14.98 19.33
CA SER A 27 -12.82 -15.77 19.69
C SER A 27 -12.46 -16.76 18.59
N PRO A 28 -11.16 -16.96 18.29
CA PRO A 28 -10.70 -18.09 17.51
C PRO A 28 -11.09 -19.41 18.19
N GLY A 29 -11.13 -20.49 17.43
CA GLY A 29 -11.47 -21.84 17.89
C GLY A 29 -12.98 -22.15 17.93
N LYS A 30 -13.85 -21.22 17.54
CA LYS A 30 -15.30 -21.45 17.38
C LYS A 30 -15.69 -21.99 16.00
N LEU A 31 -14.72 -22.51 15.26
CA LEU A 31 -14.96 -23.07 13.94
C LEU A 31 -15.82 -24.33 14.00
N PRO A 32 -16.62 -24.60 12.96
CA PRO A 32 -17.38 -25.84 12.86
C PRO A 32 -16.44 -27.05 12.85
N ASP A 33 -16.89 -28.15 13.47
CA ASP A 33 -16.14 -29.41 13.50
C ASP A 33 -16.03 -29.97 12.07
N LYS A 34 -14.85 -29.79 11.46
CA LYS A 34 -14.51 -30.28 10.12
C LYS A 34 -13.15 -30.98 10.17
N PRO A 35 -12.91 -31.99 9.33
CA PRO A 35 -11.64 -32.68 9.27
C PRO A 35 -10.58 -31.81 8.59
N TYR A 36 -9.94 -30.93 9.35
CA TYR A 36 -8.85 -30.10 8.86
C TYR A 36 -7.54 -30.90 8.82
N ARG A 37 -6.82 -30.85 7.69
CA ARG A 37 -5.49 -31.47 7.54
C ARG A 37 -4.33 -30.51 7.85
N THR A 38 -4.62 -29.40 8.53
CA THR A 38 -3.67 -28.36 8.91
C THR A 38 -3.81 -28.04 10.41
N LYS A 39 -2.70 -27.70 11.07
CA LYS A 39 -2.69 -27.24 12.46
C LYS A 39 -3.25 -25.83 12.62
N GLN A 40 -3.15 -24.99 11.59
CA GLN A 40 -3.62 -23.61 11.62
C GLN A 40 -4.85 -23.48 10.74
N ILE A 41 -6.01 -23.46 11.40
CA ILE A 41 -7.33 -23.45 10.74
C ILE A 41 -7.83 -22.01 10.56
N GLU A 42 -7.34 -21.08 11.39
CA GLU A 42 -7.64 -19.65 11.33
C GLU A 42 -6.36 -18.85 11.08
N ALA A 43 -6.47 -17.79 10.27
CA ALA A 43 -5.37 -16.86 10.01
C ALA A 43 -5.20 -15.86 11.17
N THR A 44 -4.77 -16.39 12.32
CA THR A 44 -4.39 -15.70 13.56
C THR A 44 -2.93 -15.94 13.90
N THR A 45 -2.39 -15.18 14.85
CA THR A 45 -1.05 -15.44 15.41
C THR A 45 -1.07 -16.63 16.36
N GLY A 46 0.00 -17.42 16.31
CA GLY A 46 0.27 -18.51 17.25
C GLY A 46 1.68 -18.39 17.79
N TRP A 47 1.97 -19.12 18.88
CA TRP A 47 3.25 -19.04 19.59
C TRP A 47 4.15 -20.27 19.42
N ASP A 48 3.67 -21.27 18.67
CA ASP A 48 4.31 -22.58 18.51
C ASP A 48 4.84 -23.12 19.86
N ASP A 49 6.13 -23.44 19.96
CA ASP A 49 6.83 -23.80 21.19
C ASP A 49 7.68 -22.67 21.79
N HIS A 50 7.66 -21.48 21.18
CA HIS A 50 8.42 -20.32 21.65
C HIS A 50 7.86 -19.74 22.96
N ASN A 51 6.55 -19.88 23.21
CA ASN A 51 5.88 -19.40 24.41
C ASN A 51 4.52 -20.10 24.61
N PRO A 52 3.99 -20.22 25.85
CA PRO A 52 2.61 -20.66 26.03
C PRO A 52 1.61 -19.73 25.32
N GLN A 53 0.55 -20.31 24.76
CA GLN A 53 -0.54 -19.54 24.17
C GLN A 53 -1.24 -18.70 25.25
N PRO A 54 -1.41 -17.38 25.05
CA PRO A 54 -2.18 -16.53 25.96
C PRO A 54 -3.62 -17.05 26.13
N PRO A 55 -4.21 -16.97 27.34
CA PRO A 55 -5.55 -17.49 27.61
C PRO A 55 -6.67 -16.90 26.74
N ASP A 56 -6.50 -15.67 26.27
CA ASP A 56 -7.43 -14.96 25.39
C ASP A 56 -7.18 -15.21 23.89
N MET A 57 -6.20 -16.05 23.56
CA MET A 57 -5.79 -16.40 22.21
C MET A 57 -5.44 -15.18 21.33
N ASN A 58 -4.86 -14.12 21.92
CA ASN A 58 -4.55 -12.86 21.24
C ASN A 58 -5.78 -12.17 20.63
N MET A 59 -6.99 -12.36 21.20
CA MET A 59 -8.18 -11.70 20.70
C MET A 59 -8.11 -10.19 20.93
N GLY A 60 -8.60 -9.40 19.98
CA GLY A 60 -8.60 -7.96 20.10
C GLY A 60 -8.47 -7.25 18.76
N ILE A 61 -8.54 -5.92 18.83
CA ILE A 61 -8.09 -5.03 17.77
C ILE A 61 -6.62 -4.76 18.06
N TRP A 62 -5.75 -5.22 17.15
CA TRP A 62 -4.30 -5.25 17.36
C TRP A 62 -3.55 -4.19 16.54
N GLU A 63 -4.27 -3.47 15.67
CA GLU A 63 -3.80 -2.38 14.82
C GLU A 63 -4.73 -1.19 15.00
N ASP A 64 -4.28 -0.01 14.58
CA ASP A 64 -5.06 1.22 14.69
C ASP A 64 -6.40 1.15 13.95
N VAL A 65 -7.38 1.88 14.47
CA VAL A 65 -8.68 2.11 13.84
C VAL A 65 -8.78 3.59 13.47
N TYR A 66 -9.01 3.85 12.19
CA TYR A 66 -9.11 5.22 11.66
C TYR A 66 -10.56 5.52 11.26
N ILE A 67 -10.96 6.78 11.48
CA ILE A 67 -12.13 7.38 10.83
C ILE A 67 -11.59 8.44 9.89
N THR A 68 -11.86 8.26 8.59
CA THR A 68 -11.41 9.18 7.55
C THR A 68 -12.61 9.81 6.86
N THR A 69 -12.38 10.94 6.20
CA THR A 69 -13.39 11.62 5.39
C THR A 69 -12.81 11.88 4.02
N SER A 70 -13.58 11.60 2.99
CA SER A 70 -13.26 11.94 1.62
C SER A 70 -14.41 12.71 0.98
N GLY A 71 -14.15 13.31 -0.17
CA GLY A 71 -15.17 13.72 -1.12
C GLY A 71 -15.68 12.53 -1.94
N PRO A 72 -16.16 12.78 -3.18
CA PRO A 72 -16.86 11.79 -3.99
C PRO A 72 -15.99 10.63 -4.52
N VAL A 73 -14.67 10.79 -4.56
CA VAL A 73 -13.72 9.76 -5.01
C VAL A 73 -12.72 9.46 -3.90
N THR A 74 -12.58 8.18 -3.52
CA THR A 74 -11.54 7.72 -2.59
C THR A 74 -10.29 7.27 -3.34
N LEU A 75 -9.12 7.48 -2.73
CA LEU A 75 -7.81 7.08 -3.24
C LEU A 75 -7.19 6.06 -2.30
N ARG A 76 -6.90 4.86 -2.80
CA ARG A 76 -6.34 3.75 -2.00
C ARG A 76 -5.18 3.07 -2.71
N HIS A 77 -4.40 2.35 -1.92
CA HIS A 77 -3.31 1.50 -2.39
C HIS A 77 -2.30 2.23 -3.30
N PRO A 78 -1.76 3.39 -2.89
CA PRO A 78 -0.70 4.04 -3.63
C PRO A 78 0.51 3.09 -3.72
N TYR A 79 1.08 2.98 -4.91
CA TYR A 79 2.22 2.11 -5.16
C TYR A 79 3.19 2.74 -6.16
N VAL A 80 4.49 2.54 -5.91
CA VAL A 80 5.56 2.98 -6.81
C VAL A 80 6.37 1.77 -7.20
N VAL A 81 6.31 1.41 -8.48
CA VAL A 81 7.27 0.49 -9.09
C VAL A 81 8.51 1.29 -9.44
N THR A 82 9.67 0.77 -9.04
CA THR A 82 10.97 1.34 -9.36
C THR A 82 11.71 0.36 -10.27
N ASP A 83 12.13 0.81 -11.43
CA ASP A 83 13.04 0.07 -12.33
C ASP A 83 14.36 0.84 -12.40
N LEU A 84 15.37 0.38 -11.65
CA LEU A 84 16.67 1.03 -11.55
C LEU A 84 17.65 0.39 -12.55
N SER A 85 18.24 1.22 -13.41
CA SER A 85 19.21 0.78 -14.41
C SER A 85 20.41 0.09 -13.75
N LEU A 86 20.59 -1.21 -14.00
CA LEU A 86 21.74 -1.97 -13.53
C LEU A 86 22.74 -2.21 -14.67
N PRO A 87 24.06 -2.13 -14.43
CA PRO A 87 24.73 -1.91 -13.14
C PRO A 87 25.04 -0.44 -12.82
N SER A 88 24.63 0.51 -13.68
CA SER A 88 25.05 1.92 -13.61
C SER A 88 24.44 2.69 -12.45
N LEU A 89 23.20 2.37 -12.07
CA LEU A 89 22.40 3.05 -11.04
C LEU A 89 22.12 4.54 -11.34
N ASP A 90 22.32 4.96 -12.59
CA ASP A 90 22.27 6.35 -13.02
C ASP A 90 20.88 6.82 -13.45
N VAL A 91 19.96 5.91 -13.75
CA VAL A 91 18.58 6.23 -14.12
C VAL A 91 17.62 5.26 -13.45
N ALA A 92 16.53 5.78 -12.87
CA ALA A 92 15.39 5.00 -12.41
C ALA A 92 14.11 5.42 -13.12
N HIS A 93 13.37 4.44 -13.65
CA HIS A 93 12.05 4.65 -14.21
C HIS A 93 11.00 4.32 -13.15
N LEU A 94 10.12 5.29 -12.87
CA LEU A 94 9.08 5.16 -11.85
C LEU A 94 7.71 4.99 -12.51
N THR A 95 6.98 3.95 -12.13
CA THR A 95 5.55 3.83 -12.42
C THR A 95 4.78 4.00 -11.13
N VAL A 96 3.97 5.05 -11.06
CA VAL A 96 3.16 5.39 -9.89
C VAL A 96 1.72 4.98 -10.15
N SER A 97 1.07 4.30 -9.21
CA SER A 97 -0.33 3.93 -9.36
C SER A 97 -1.12 4.06 -8.06
N ALA A 98 -2.42 4.24 -8.19
CA ALA A 98 -3.37 4.13 -7.09
C ALA A 98 -4.73 3.64 -7.58
N GLN A 99 -5.51 3.04 -6.68
CA GLN A 99 -6.90 2.70 -6.93
C GLN A 99 -7.79 3.89 -6.58
N LEU A 100 -8.56 4.35 -7.56
CA LEU A 100 -9.57 5.38 -7.40
C LEU A 100 -10.95 4.75 -7.42
N THR A 101 -11.82 5.12 -6.48
CA THR A 101 -13.20 4.63 -6.44
C THR A 101 -14.17 5.79 -6.36
N ASN A 102 -15.09 5.89 -7.33
CA ASN A 102 -16.22 6.81 -7.24
C ASN A 102 -17.25 6.25 -6.25
N LYS A 103 -17.55 7.00 -5.20
CA LYS A 103 -18.50 6.64 -4.14
C LYS A 103 -19.92 7.17 -4.39
N ASN A 104 -20.12 7.92 -5.48
CA ASN A 104 -21.41 8.47 -5.84
C ASN A 104 -22.15 7.57 -6.85
N ASP A 105 -23.46 7.81 -6.95
CA ASP A 105 -24.36 7.23 -7.96
C ASP A 105 -24.35 8.01 -9.30
N GLU A 106 -23.52 9.05 -9.40
CA GLU A 106 -23.33 9.86 -10.60
C GLU A 106 -21.88 9.78 -11.06
N GLU A 107 -21.65 10.03 -12.35
CA GLU A 107 -20.32 10.13 -12.91
C GLU A 107 -19.53 11.28 -12.28
N VAL A 108 -18.23 11.04 -12.04
CA VAL A 108 -17.31 12.06 -11.53
C VAL A 108 -16.13 12.22 -12.48
N THR A 109 -15.85 13.46 -12.86
CA THR A 109 -14.61 13.84 -13.56
C THR A 109 -13.78 14.71 -12.63
N GLY A 110 -12.48 14.42 -12.55
CA GLY A 110 -11.54 15.13 -11.71
C GLY A 110 -10.09 14.96 -12.16
N VAL A 111 -9.19 15.64 -11.47
CA VAL A 111 -7.75 15.59 -11.71
C VAL A 111 -7.11 14.67 -10.69
N PHE A 112 -6.44 13.62 -11.16
CA PHE A 112 -5.54 12.81 -10.35
C PHE A 112 -4.13 13.37 -10.51
N SER A 113 -3.48 13.70 -9.40
CA SER A 113 -2.16 14.35 -9.38
C SER A 113 -1.23 13.67 -8.39
N GLY A 114 0.06 13.78 -8.64
CA GLY A 114 1.10 13.35 -7.72
C GLY A 114 2.33 14.24 -7.73
N GLN A 115 3.05 14.20 -6.61
CA GLN A 115 4.29 14.92 -6.38
C GLN A 115 5.31 14.02 -5.69
N ILE A 116 6.50 13.91 -6.29
CA ILE A 116 7.69 13.28 -5.71
C ILE A 116 8.76 14.36 -5.60
N GLU A 117 8.90 14.95 -4.41
CA GLU A 117 9.74 16.13 -4.19
C GLU A 117 9.41 17.27 -5.19
N ASN A 118 10.30 17.54 -6.17
CA ASN A 118 10.11 18.58 -7.18
C ASN A 118 9.51 18.04 -8.50
N ILE A 119 9.18 16.75 -8.58
CA ILE A 119 8.60 16.11 -9.75
C ILE A 119 7.08 16.10 -9.60
N GLU A 120 6.38 16.79 -10.48
CA GLU A 120 4.92 16.88 -10.48
C GLU A 120 4.34 16.21 -11.74
N PHE A 121 3.19 15.56 -11.58
CA PHE A 121 2.47 14.90 -12.68
C PHE A 121 0.98 14.86 -12.38
N GLU A 122 0.14 15.00 -13.41
CA GLU A 122 -1.30 14.93 -13.26
C GLU A 122 -2.00 14.53 -14.56
N LYS A 123 -3.20 13.97 -14.46
CA LYS A 123 -4.11 13.78 -15.59
C LYS A 123 -5.57 13.81 -15.17
N GLU A 124 -6.42 14.15 -16.12
CA GLU A 124 -7.87 14.05 -15.96
C GLU A 124 -8.32 12.59 -15.96
N VAL A 125 -9.27 12.28 -15.09
CA VAL A 125 -9.78 10.94 -14.84
C VAL A 125 -11.29 11.04 -14.68
N ARG A 126 -12.02 10.34 -15.55
CA ARG A 126 -13.49 10.20 -15.51
C ARG A 126 -13.86 8.81 -14.99
N LEU A 127 -14.71 8.75 -13.97
CA LEU A 127 -15.16 7.52 -13.33
C LEU A 127 -16.69 7.43 -13.37
N GLU A 128 -17.21 6.31 -13.84
CA GLU A 128 -18.64 5.98 -13.82
C GLU A 128 -19.15 5.81 -12.37
N PRO A 129 -20.47 5.82 -12.13
CA PRO A 129 -21.05 5.55 -10.81
C PRO A 129 -20.53 4.25 -10.19
N GLY A 130 -20.01 4.32 -8.96
CA GLY A 130 -19.45 3.15 -8.26
C GLY A 130 -18.17 2.56 -8.88
N GLU A 131 -17.61 3.15 -9.95
CA GLU A 131 -16.44 2.59 -10.63
C GLU A 131 -15.23 2.59 -9.71
N THR A 132 -14.53 1.45 -9.67
CA THR A 132 -13.20 1.31 -9.08
C THR A 132 -12.19 1.05 -10.19
N ARG A 133 -11.18 1.91 -10.33
CA ARG A 133 -10.14 1.81 -11.36
C ARG A 133 -8.76 2.07 -10.79
N VAL A 134 -7.79 1.25 -11.19
CA VAL A 134 -6.36 1.55 -10.98
C VAL A 134 -5.93 2.54 -12.06
N VAL A 135 -5.41 3.70 -11.64
CA VAL A 135 -4.87 4.71 -12.54
C VAL A 135 -3.37 4.83 -12.31
N GLU A 136 -2.61 4.87 -13.40
CA GLU A 136 -1.16 4.82 -13.39
C GLU A 136 -0.55 6.04 -14.07
N PHE A 137 0.63 6.46 -13.62
CA PHE A 137 1.52 7.38 -14.31
C PHE A 137 2.77 6.60 -14.67
N THR A 138 3.06 6.49 -15.97
CA THR A 138 4.21 5.75 -16.49
C THR A 138 5.29 6.72 -16.98
N PRO A 139 6.57 6.29 -17.02
CA PRO A 139 7.65 7.11 -17.57
C PRO A 139 7.47 7.42 -19.07
N ASP A 140 6.73 6.59 -19.80
CA ASP A 140 6.42 6.81 -21.22
C ASP A 140 5.42 7.96 -21.43
N GLU A 141 4.43 8.09 -20.52
CA GLU A 141 3.45 9.19 -20.55
C GLU A 141 4.00 10.45 -19.86
N PHE A 142 4.83 10.28 -18.82
CA PHE A 142 5.36 11.33 -17.96
C PHE A 142 6.87 11.19 -17.87
N SER A 143 7.60 11.77 -18.82
CA SER A 143 9.06 11.62 -18.93
C SER A 143 9.82 12.06 -17.67
N GLN A 144 9.24 12.96 -16.87
CA GLN A 144 9.79 13.39 -15.58
C GLN A 144 9.84 12.27 -14.52
N LEU A 145 9.15 11.15 -14.73
CA LEU A 145 9.25 9.94 -13.90
C LEU A 145 10.45 9.06 -14.27
N SER A 146 11.27 9.48 -15.25
CA SER A 146 12.62 8.96 -15.46
C SER A 146 13.60 9.82 -14.67
N VAL A 147 13.96 9.38 -13.47
CA VAL A 147 14.80 10.12 -12.53
C VAL A 147 16.27 9.83 -12.82
N GLU A 148 17.01 10.86 -13.23
CA GLU A 148 18.46 10.80 -13.37
C GLU A 148 19.16 10.92 -12.00
N ASN A 149 20.25 10.17 -11.84
CA ASN A 149 21.08 10.07 -10.64
C ASN A 149 20.25 9.94 -9.35
N PRO A 150 19.36 8.93 -9.25
CA PRO A 150 18.49 8.77 -8.10
C PRO A 150 19.31 8.51 -6.82
N ARG A 151 18.79 8.96 -5.68
CA ARG A 151 19.26 8.57 -4.36
C ARG A 151 18.80 7.14 -4.08
N VAL A 152 19.68 6.19 -4.38
CA VAL A 152 19.39 4.75 -4.27
C VAL A 152 19.34 4.31 -2.79
N TRP A 153 18.32 3.54 -2.44
CA TRP A 153 18.21 2.90 -1.13
C TRP A 153 19.09 1.64 -1.05
N TRP A 154 19.80 1.48 0.07
CA TRP A 154 20.61 0.31 0.39
C TRP A 154 20.31 -0.22 1.80
N PRO A 155 20.42 -1.54 2.03
CA PRO A 155 20.35 -2.10 3.38
C PRO A 155 21.57 -1.72 4.20
N ASN A 156 21.43 -1.68 5.52
CA ASN A 156 22.56 -1.52 6.43
C ASN A 156 23.45 -2.79 6.40
N PRO A 157 24.78 -2.70 6.29
CA PRO A 157 25.62 -1.49 6.30
C PRO A 157 26.14 -1.05 4.93
N VAL A 158 25.56 -1.53 3.82
CA VAL A 158 26.18 -1.46 2.48
C VAL A 158 25.88 -0.18 1.70
N GLY A 159 25.24 0.81 2.33
CA GLY A 159 24.98 2.12 1.72
C GLY A 159 23.97 2.95 2.52
N PRO A 160 23.51 4.08 1.97
CA PRO A 160 22.50 4.94 2.60
C PRO A 160 21.08 4.38 2.45
N GLN A 161 20.19 4.67 3.42
CA GLN A 161 18.79 4.22 3.44
C GLN A 161 17.84 5.30 2.88
N GLU A 162 18.14 5.81 1.68
CA GLU A 162 17.42 6.92 1.05
C GLU A 162 15.93 6.62 0.81
N LEU A 163 15.05 7.56 1.16
CA LEU A 163 13.61 7.45 0.96
C LEU A 163 13.08 8.73 0.32
N TYR A 164 12.08 8.57 -0.53
CA TYR A 164 11.33 9.63 -1.18
C TYR A 164 9.92 9.68 -0.61
N ASP A 165 9.37 10.89 -0.49
CA ASP A 165 7.97 11.12 -0.19
C ASP A 165 7.19 11.26 -1.50
N LEU A 166 6.13 10.47 -1.64
CA LEU A 166 5.12 10.60 -2.69
C LEU A 166 3.83 11.10 -2.06
N ASP A 167 3.34 12.21 -2.59
CA ASP A 167 2.03 12.78 -2.30
C ASP A 167 1.12 12.56 -3.51
N LEU A 168 -0.04 11.93 -3.30
CA LEU A 168 -1.08 11.75 -4.31
C LEU A 168 -2.38 12.39 -3.87
N ALA A 169 -3.06 13.06 -4.79
CA ALA A 169 -4.37 13.66 -4.54
C ALA A 169 -5.31 13.52 -5.74
N PHE A 170 -6.59 13.31 -5.45
CA PHE A 170 -7.66 13.43 -6.44
C PHE A 170 -8.48 14.69 -6.16
N ARG A 171 -8.68 15.55 -7.16
CA ARG A 171 -9.43 16.81 -7.03
C ARG A 171 -10.65 16.84 -7.94
N VAL A 172 -11.77 17.32 -7.42
CA VAL A 172 -13.00 17.60 -8.16
C VAL A 172 -13.34 19.07 -7.97
N ASN A 173 -13.49 19.84 -9.07
CA ASN A 173 -13.72 21.28 -9.02
C ASN A 173 -12.72 22.01 -8.09
N GLU A 174 -11.43 21.72 -8.27
CA GLU A 174 -10.29 22.25 -7.48
C GLU A 174 -10.27 21.88 -5.99
N ARG A 175 -11.25 21.11 -5.50
CA ARG A 175 -11.29 20.62 -4.12
C ARG A 175 -10.74 19.21 -4.02
N VAL A 176 -9.86 18.99 -3.06
CA VAL A 176 -9.36 17.64 -2.75
C VAL A 176 -10.52 16.76 -2.31
N SER A 177 -10.73 15.68 -3.04
CA SER A 177 -11.63 14.61 -2.65
C SER A 177 -10.93 13.68 -1.68
N ASP A 178 -9.73 13.22 -2.02
CA ASP A 178 -8.94 12.35 -1.16
C ASP A 178 -7.45 12.53 -1.44
N ARG A 179 -6.62 12.18 -0.47
CA ARG A 179 -5.16 12.35 -0.52
C ARG A 179 -4.46 11.26 0.28
N GLU A 180 -3.39 10.71 -0.27
CA GLU A 180 -2.53 9.74 0.41
C GLU A 180 -1.07 10.15 0.28
N GLU A 181 -0.30 9.93 1.34
CA GLU A 181 1.13 10.15 1.38
C GLU A 181 1.84 8.82 1.68
N VAL A 182 2.81 8.45 0.86
CA VAL A 182 3.56 7.21 1.01
C VAL A 182 5.06 7.46 0.82
N ARG A 183 5.88 6.72 1.58
CA ARG A 183 7.32 6.71 1.40
C ARG A 183 7.76 5.48 0.62
N PHE A 184 8.70 5.68 -0.30
CA PHE A 184 9.29 4.59 -1.07
C PHE A 184 10.81 4.79 -1.20
N GLY A 185 11.54 3.70 -1.48
CA GLY A 185 12.96 3.74 -1.76
C GLY A 185 13.23 3.17 -3.14
N ILE A 186 14.05 3.83 -3.94
CA ILE A 186 14.47 3.36 -5.26
C ILE A 186 15.52 2.27 -5.07
N ARG A 187 15.18 1.03 -5.43
CA ARG A 187 16.07 -0.13 -5.32
C ARG A 187 15.61 -1.28 -6.21
N GLU A 188 16.55 -2.11 -6.60
CA GLU A 188 16.30 -3.42 -7.20
C GLU A 188 16.54 -4.54 -6.21
N VAL A 189 15.62 -5.49 -6.13
CA VAL A 189 15.73 -6.67 -5.26
C VAL A 189 15.48 -7.92 -6.08
N SER A 190 16.45 -8.83 -6.10
CA SER A 190 16.32 -10.10 -6.81
C SER A 190 16.95 -11.24 -6.03
N THR A 191 16.67 -12.47 -6.47
CA THR A 191 17.28 -13.67 -5.91
C THR A 191 17.80 -14.56 -7.02
N TYR A 192 18.73 -15.44 -6.69
CA TYR A 192 19.26 -16.45 -7.59
C TYR A 192 19.42 -17.78 -6.86
N ILE A 193 19.50 -18.88 -7.61
CA ILE A 193 19.95 -20.19 -7.10
C ILE A 193 21.37 -20.39 -7.61
N ASN A 194 22.33 -20.64 -6.72
CA ASN A 194 23.72 -20.91 -7.11
C ASN A 194 23.90 -22.35 -7.61
N GLU A 195 25.10 -22.68 -8.10
CA GLU A 195 25.43 -23.99 -8.66
C GLU A 195 25.27 -25.14 -7.64
N GLU A 196 25.36 -24.83 -6.34
CA GLU A 196 25.17 -25.77 -5.23
C GLU A 196 23.69 -25.92 -4.81
N GLY A 197 22.77 -25.17 -5.43
CA GLY A 197 21.33 -25.21 -5.12
C GLY A 197 20.87 -24.27 -4.00
N TRP A 198 21.75 -23.41 -3.48
CA TRP A 198 21.43 -22.45 -2.43
C TRP A 198 20.82 -21.16 -2.99
N ARG A 199 19.85 -20.59 -2.26
CA ARG A 199 19.28 -19.27 -2.55
C ARG A 199 20.26 -18.18 -2.15
N GLY A 200 20.61 -17.32 -3.10
CA GLY A 200 21.31 -16.05 -2.86
C GLY A 200 20.41 -14.84 -3.13
N TYR A 201 20.75 -13.71 -2.52
CA TYR A 201 20.00 -12.46 -2.63
C TYR A 201 20.87 -11.38 -3.27
N MET A 202 20.24 -10.49 -4.03
CA MET A 202 20.89 -9.33 -4.62
C MET A 202 20.08 -8.07 -4.37
N ILE A 203 20.80 -6.99 -4.02
CA ILE A 203 20.25 -5.65 -3.92
C ILE A 203 21.06 -4.75 -4.85
N ASN A 204 20.40 -4.04 -5.76
CA ASN A 204 21.03 -3.11 -6.73
C ASN A 204 22.19 -3.78 -7.50
N GLY A 205 22.00 -5.04 -7.91
CA GLY A 205 23.01 -5.83 -8.62
C GLY A 205 24.18 -6.34 -7.77
N LYS A 206 24.17 -6.15 -6.44
CA LYS A 206 25.19 -6.64 -5.51
C LYS A 206 24.68 -7.82 -4.69
N LYS A 207 25.49 -8.87 -4.55
CA LYS A 207 25.17 -10.03 -3.70
C LYS A 207 25.16 -9.63 -2.23
N ILE A 208 24.11 -10.03 -1.51
CA ILE A 208 23.93 -9.81 -0.07
C ILE A 208 23.81 -11.17 0.62
N LEU A 209 24.56 -11.35 1.70
CA LEU A 209 24.42 -12.49 2.61
C LEU A 209 23.35 -12.16 3.66
N ILE A 210 22.42 -13.08 3.87
CA ILE A 210 21.39 -13.04 4.91
C ILE A 210 21.77 -14.00 6.03
#